data_AF-A0A0F9EN92-F1
#
_entry.id   AF-A0A0F9EN92-F1
#
_cell.length_a   1.000
_cell.length_b   1.000
_cell.length_c   1.000
_cell.angle_alpha   90.00
_cell.angle_beta   90.00
_cell.angle_gamma   90.00
#
_symmetry.space_group_name_H-M   'P 1'
#
loop_
_entity.id
_entity.type
_entity.pdbx_description
1 polymer ?
#
loop_
_entity_poly.entity_id
_entity_poly.type
_entity_poly.pdbx_seq_one_letter_code
_entity_poly.pdbx_strand_id
1 'polypeptide(L)'
;MSFIKLLMSVPDSAVTMKNLLQLNVPGNQFDVEGLDKIIGDMIDGSLSVYAKLSTGATQASGAVTFIGIPTVGDTVVIAGFTFTAVAGAPSSEFEFQIGADVSDGAAKFVAALTASITMFDIVDATSLAGVVTLLAAQPGIVGVNISLTKSSTQITTTIFSGGSDGDQVAVNFGKAAPK
;
A
#
# COMPACT_ATOMS: atom_id res chain seq x y z
N MET A 1 9.58 -43.74 14.58
CA MET A 1 10.56 -43.54 13.49
C MET A 1 10.52 -42.08 13.08
N SER A 2 11.64 -41.37 12.97
CA SER A 2 11.59 -39.97 12.51
C SER A 2 11.26 -39.92 11.02
N PHE A 3 10.56 -38.87 10.59
CA PHE A 3 10.12 -38.66 9.21
C PHE A 3 11.29 -38.77 8.19
N ILE A 4 12.49 -38.37 8.63
CA ILE A 4 13.75 -38.46 7.87
C ILE A 4 14.16 -39.91 7.59
N LYS A 5 13.97 -40.83 8.54
CA LYS A 5 14.31 -42.26 8.33
C LYS A 5 13.36 -42.96 7.35
N LEU A 6 12.13 -42.46 7.20
CA LEU A 6 11.17 -42.98 6.22
C LEU A 6 11.48 -42.47 4.81
N LEU A 7 11.97 -41.24 4.67
CA LEU A 7 12.38 -40.65 3.38
C LEU A 7 13.62 -41.30 2.78
N MET A 8 14.56 -41.74 3.61
CA MET A 8 15.81 -42.35 3.15
C MET A 8 15.75 -43.87 2.93
N SER A 9 14.66 -44.54 3.31
CA SER A 9 14.53 -46.00 3.20
C SER A 9 13.79 -46.48 1.95
N VAL A 10 13.35 -45.58 1.06
CA VAL A 10 12.59 -45.92 -0.14
C VAL A 10 13.51 -45.78 -1.35
N PRO A 11 13.79 -46.88 -2.10
CA PRO A 11 14.75 -46.88 -3.21
C PRO A 11 14.32 -46.06 -4.43
N ASP A 12 13.16 -45.40 -4.38
CA ASP A 12 12.63 -44.55 -5.45
C ASP A 12 11.79 -43.40 -4.87
N SER A 13 12.48 -42.48 -4.19
CA SER A 13 11.90 -41.46 -3.29
C SER A 13 11.03 -40.44 -4.02
N ALA A 14 11.33 -40.10 -5.27
CA ALA A 14 10.59 -39.10 -6.03
C ALA A 14 9.22 -39.61 -6.51
N VAL A 15 9.16 -40.83 -7.06
CA VAL A 15 7.90 -41.44 -7.55
C VAL A 15 6.95 -41.76 -6.40
N THR A 16 7.50 -42.25 -5.29
CA THR A 16 6.72 -42.60 -4.11
C THR A 16 6.17 -41.35 -3.40
N MET A 17 6.94 -40.25 -3.31
CA MET A 17 6.43 -38.97 -2.81
C MET A 17 5.37 -38.34 -3.71
N LYS A 18 5.53 -38.42 -5.05
CA LYS A 18 4.55 -37.93 -6.02
C LYS A 18 3.18 -38.60 -5.84
N ASN A 19 3.17 -39.89 -5.54
CA ASN A 19 1.95 -40.66 -5.27
C ASN A 19 1.37 -40.43 -3.87
N LEU A 20 2.21 -40.30 -2.84
CA LEU A 20 1.77 -40.08 -1.45
C LEU A 20 1.18 -38.69 -1.21
N LEU A 21 1.70 -37.66 -1.89
CA LEU A 21 1.25 -36.28 -1.76
C LEU A 21 0.06 -35.93 -2.67
N GLN A 22 -0.49 -36.92 -3.40
CA GLN A 22 -1.61 -36.74 -4.34
C GLN A 22 -1.41 -35.59 -5.35
N LEU A 23 -0.16 -35.33 -5.75
CA LEU A 23 0.17 -34.22 -6.65
C LEU A 23 -0.21 -34.51 -8.11
N ASN A 24 -0.74 -35.71 -8.40
CA ASN A 24 -1.18 -36.13 -9.72
C ASN A 24 -2.71 -35.98 -9.86
N VAL A 25 -3.20 -34.75 -9.71
CA VAL A 25 -4.58 -34.39 -10.07
C VAL A 25 -4.59 -34.05 -11.56
N PRO A 26 -5.54 -34.55 -12.38
CA PRO A 26 -5.58 -34.22 -13.81
C PRO A 26 -5.63 -32.71 -14.03
N GLY A 27 -4.57 -32.13 -14.60
CA GLY A 27 -4.44 -30.69 -14.87
C GLY A 27 -3.26 -29.99 -14.19
N ASN A 28 -2.66 -30.58 -13.14
CA ASN A 28 -1.45 -30.05 -12.48
C ASN A 28 -0.26 -30.98 -12.77
N GLN A 29 0.45 -30.73 -13.87
CA GLN A 29 1.77 -31.34 -14.08
C GLN A 29 2.81 -30.59 -13.26
N PHE A 30 2.99 -31.00 -12.00
CA PHE A 30 4.21 -30.66 -11.29
C PHE A 30 5.36 -31.42 -11.94
N ASP A 31 6.19 -30.67 -12.67
CA ASP A 31 7.44 -31.19 -13.21
C ASP A 31 8.31 -31.68 -12.05
N VAL A 32 8.84 -32.89 -12.19
CA VAL A 32 9.69 -33.53 -11.18
C VAL A 32 10.94 -32.68 -10.96
N GLU A 33 11.43 -32.02 -12.00
CA GLU A 33 12.56 -31.09 -11.94
C GLU A 33 12.23 -29.83 -11.12
N GLY A 34 10.99 -29.34 -11.19
CA GLY A 34 10.53 -28.19 -10.41
C GLY A 34 10.38 -28.51 -8.92
N LEU A 35 9.88 -29.70 -8.60
CA LEU A 35 9.77 -30.18 -7.22
C LEU A 35 11.13 -30.46 -6.59
N ASP A 36 12.04 -31.09 -7.33
CA ASP A 36 13.41 -31.35 -6.88
C ASP A 36 14.17 -30.03 -6.63
N LYS A 37 13.97 -29.04 -7.52
CA LYS A 37 14.51 -27.69 -7.32
C LYS A 37 13.94 -26.98 -6.10
N ILE A 38 12.63 -27.03 -5.87
CA ILE A 38 12.00 -26.39 -4.71
C ILE A 38 12.46 -27.06 -3.42
N ILE A 39 12.49 -28.40 -3.38
CA ILE A 39 12.94 -29.16 -2.20
C ILE A 39 14.44 -28.92 -1.97
N GLY A 40 15.25 -28.89 -3.03
CA GLY A 40 16.67 -28.52 -2.98
C GLY A 40 16.88 -27.12 -2.43
N ASP A 41 16.15 -26.12 -2.95
CA ASP A 41 16.21 -24.73 -2.50
C ASP A 41 15.78 -24.59 -1.02
N MET A 42 14.81 -25.40 -0.57
CA MET A 42 14.39 -25.47 0.84
C MET A 42 15.43 -26.15 1.74
N ILE A 43 16.06 -27.25 1.31
CA ILE A 43 17.05 -28.01 2.08
C ILE A 43 18.37 -27.25 2.19
N ASP A 44 18.81 -26.59 1.11
CA ASP A 44 20.05 -25.82 1.07
C ASP A 44 19.93 -24.46 1.77
N GLY A 45 18.75 -24.13 2.32
CA GLY A 45 18.45 -22.81 2.88
C GLY A 45 18.52 -21.69 1.83
N SER A 46 18.54 -22.06 0.55
CA SER A 46 18.62 -21.16 -0.61
C SER A 46 17.28 -20.55 -0.98
N LEU A 47 16.25 -20.73 -0.14
CA LEU A 47 15.05 -19.91 -0.19
C LEU A 47 15.45 -18.48 0.12
N SER A 48 15.92 -17.80 -0.91
CA SER A 48 16.41 -16.44 -0.88
C SER A 48 15.22 -15.56 -0.57
N VAL A 49 15.00 -15.31 0.71
CA VAL A 49 14.08 -14.27 1.15
C VAL A 49 14.74 -12.97 0.71
N TYR A 50 14.28 -12.42 -0.41
CA TYR A 50 14.67 -11.09 -0.85
C TYR A 50 14.04 -10.07 0.09
N ALA A 51 14.68 -9.84 1.24
CA ALA A 51 14.38 -8.71 2.08
C ALA A 51 14.97 -7.46 1.41
N LYS A 52 14.10 -6.54 1.00
CA LYS A 52 14.52 -5.21 0.56
C LYS A 52 14.61 -4.31 1.79
N LEU A 53 15.77 -3.73 2.01
CA LEU A 53 15.93 -2.65 2.97
C LEU A 53 15.93 -1.34 2.19
N SER A 54 14.98 -0.48 2.52
CA SER A 54 14.90 0.87 1.97
C SER A 54 15.30 1.88 3.03
N THR A 55 16.22 2.79 2.71
CA THR A 55 16.63 3.90 3.59
C THR A 55 16.42 5.24 2.90
N GLY A 56 16.00 6.25 3.66
CA GLY A 56 15.78 7.60 3.10
C GLY A 56 14.55 7.72 2.20
N ALA A 57 13.56 6.84 2.36
CA ALA A 57 12.28 6.97 1.66
C ALA A 57 11.57 8.26 2.05
N THR A 58 11.00 8.96 1.08
CA THR A 58 10.26 10.23 1.27
C THR A 58 8.78 10.04 0.98
N GLN A 59 7.93 10.73 1.74
CA GLN A 59 6.49 10.75 1.49
C GLN A 59 6.17 11.64 0.29
N ALA A 60 5.19 11.21 -0.51
CA ALA A 60 4.62 12.07 -1.54
C ALA A 60 3.74 13.14 -0.88
N SER A 61 3.74 14.35 -1.45
CA SER A 61 2.89 15.46 -0.99
C SER A 61 2.01 15.99 -2.10
N GLY A 62 0.76 16.29 -1.75
CA GLY A 62 -0.21 17.00 -2.57
C GLY A 62 -0.83 18.15 -1.76
N ALA A 63 -1.60 19.00 -2.42
CA ALA A 63 -2.25 20.11 -1.76
C ALA A 63 -3.67 20.34 -2.30
N VAL A 64 -4.56 20.77 -1.41
CA VAL A 64 -5.89 21.27 -1.72
C VAL A 64 -5.94 22.72 -1.25
N THR A 65 -5.97 23.66 -2.18
CA THR A 65 -5.97 25.09 -1.88
C THR A 65 -7.37 25.66 -2.12
N PHE A 66 -7.97 26.21 -1.07
CA PHE A 66 -9.23 26.91 -1.15
C PHE A 66 -8.94 28.33 -1.65
N ILE A 67 -9.47 28.67 -2.83
CA ILE A 67 -9.37 30.02 -3.42
C ILE A 67 -10.64 30.84 -3.15
N GLY A 68 -11.69 30.18 -2.64
CA GLY A 68 -12.91 30.79 -2.15
C GLY A 68 -13.68 29.83 -1.25
N ILE A 69 -14.84 30.26 -0.77
CA ILE A 69 -15.73 29.42 0.04
C ILE A 69 -16.41 28.40 -0.89
N PRO A 70 -16.31 27.08 -0.64
CA PRO A 70 -16.99 26.06 -1.43
C PRO A 70 -18.52 26.17 -1.30
N THR A 71 -19.23 25.76 -2.35
CA THR A 71 -20.69 25.65 -2.34
C THR A 71 -21.14 24.25 -1.95
N VAL A 72 -22.39 24.12 -1.49
CA VAL A 72 -22.96 22.80 -1.16
C VAL A 72 -22.92 21.90 -2.39
N GLY A 73 -22.41 20.68 -2.22
CA GLY A 73 -22.25 19.71 -3.30
C GLY A 73 -20.90 19.78 -4.01
N ASP A 74 -20.06 20.78 -3.71
CA ASP A 74 -18.67 20.79 -4.17
C ASP A 74 -17.93 19.57 -3.64
N THR A 75 -17.10 18.95 -4.47
CA THR A 75 -16.39 17.74 -4.11
C THR A 75 -14.88 17.82 -4.29
N VAL A 76 -14.18 17.10 -3.42
CA VAL A 76 -12.76 16.76 -3.52
C VAL A 76 -12.64 15.25 -3.44
N VAL A 77 -11.99 14.63 -4.42
CA VAL A 77 -11.80 13.18 -4.46
C VAL A 77 -10.36 12.85 -4.12
N ILE A 78 -10.14 12.01 -3.11
CA ILE A 78 -8.82 11.57 -2.64
C ILE A 78 -8.80 10.04 -2.64
N ALA A 79 -7.82 9.45 -3.34
CA ALA A 79 -7.68 7.99 -3.44
C ALA A 79 -8.98 7.26 -3.87
N GLY A 80 -9.82 7.93 -4.67
CA GLY A 80 -11.13 7.43 -5.11
C GLY A 80 -12.31 7.71 -4.18
N PHE A 81 -12.08 8.23 -2.97
CA PHE A 81 -13.14 8.61 -2.02
C PHE A 81 -13.54 10.07 -2.21
N THR A 82 -14.84 10.31 -2.30
CA THR A 82 -15.39 11.64 -2.63
C THR A 82 -15.86 12.36 -1.37
N PHE A 83 -15.13 13.39 -0.98
CA PHE A 83 -15.53 14.30 0.08
C PHE A 83 -16.45 15.39 -0.46
N THR A 84 -17.61 15.57 0.17
CA THR A 84 -18.64 16.51 -0.28
C THR A 84 -18.82 17.65 0.72
N ALA A 85 -18.85 18.89 0.22
CA ALA A 85 -19.14 20.08 1.00
C ALA A 85 -20.63 20.12 1.37
N VAL A 86 -20.93 20.26 2.65
CA VAL A 86 -22.31 20.33 3.16
C VAL A 86 -22.59 21.60 3.94
N ALA A 87 -23.85 22.03 3.90
CA ALA A 87 -24.34 23.08 4.77
C ALA A 87 -24.63 22.47 6.15
N GLY A 88 -23.91 22.94 7.17
CA GLY A 88 -24.10 22.48 8.55
C GLY A 88 -23.19 21.31 8.94
N ALA A 89 -23.61 20.57 9.97
CA ALA A 89 -22.80 19.50 10.53
C ALA A 89 -22.72 18.29 9.56
N PRO A 90 -21.53 17.72 9.31
CA PRO A 90 -21.38 16.51 8.52
C PRO A 90 -22.20 15.36 9.11
N SER A 91 -22.91 14.64 8.25
CA SER A 91 -23.75 13.50 8.60
C SER A 91 -23.10 12.15 8.25
N SER A 92 -22.09 12.18 7.37
CA SER A 92 -21.31 11.02 6.96
C SER A 92 -19.79 11.27 7.04
N GLU A 93 -19.00 10.20 6.97
CA GLU A 93 -17.54 10.23 7.05
C GLU A 93 -16.89 11.04 5.90
N PHE A 94 -17.55 11.08 4.74
CA PHE A 94 -17.04 11.75 3.54
C PHE A 94 -17.73 13.10 3.29
N GLU A 95 -18.11 13.77 4.36
CA GLU A 95 -18.66 15.12 4.31
C GLU A 95 -17.79 16.08 5.11
N PHE A 96 -17.64 17.30 4.59
CA PHE A 96 -17.00 18.38 5.32
C PHE A 96 -17.90 19.60 5.36
N GLN A 97 -17.90 20.26 6.51
CA GLN A 97 -18.69 21.46 6.71
C GLN A 97 -18.07 22.64 5.95
N ILE A 98 -18.91 23.41 5.25
CA ILE A 98 -18.51 24.69 4.67
C ILE A 98 -18.17 25.67 5.81
N GLY A 99 -16.97 26.24 5.77
CA GLY A 99 -16.51 27.22 6.76
C GLY A 99 -17.05 28.64 6.51
N ALA A 100 -16.93 29.49 7.52
CA ALA A 100 -17.32 30.91 7.43
C ALA A 100 -16.39 31.72 6.50
N ASP A 101 -15.14 31.26 6.37
CA ASP A 101 -14.14 31.79 5.45
C ASP A 101 -13.28 30.64 4.89
N VAL A 102 -12.33 31.00 4.03
CA VAL A 102 -11.43 30.07 3.35
C VAL A 102 -10.56 29.27 4.33
N SER A 103 -10.05 29.91 5.38
CA SER A 103 -9.17 29.26 6.36
C SER A 103 -9.96 28.34 7.28
N ASP A 104 -11.14 28.76 7.72
CA ASP A 104 -12.07 27.91 8.47
C ASP A 104 -12.51 26.70 7.63
N GLY A 105 -12.87 26.90 6.36
CA GLY A 105 -13.23 25.81 5.45
C GLY A 105 -12.13 24.77 5.28
N ALA A 106 -10.89 25.21 5.09
CA ALA A 106 -9.72 24.32 5.04
C ALA A 106 -9.51 23.54 6.35
N ALA A 107 -9.68 24.20 7.50
CA ALA A 107 -9.58 23.54 8.81
C ALA A 107 -10.69 22.49 9.02
N LYS A 108 -11.93 22.78 8.60
CA LYS A 108 -13.04 21.83 8.64
C LYS A 108 -12.83 20.64 7.71
N PHE A 109 -12.21 20.86 6.55
CA PHE A 109 -11.84 19.79 5.63
C PHE A 109 -10.77 18.86 6.22
N VAL A 110 -9.72 19.43 6.85
CA VAL A 110 -8.72 18.62 7.57
C VAL A 110 -9.37 17.83 8.70
N ALA A 111 -10.26 18.45 9.48
CA ALA A 111 -10.97 17.75 10.55
C ALA A 111 -11.79 16.55 10.02
N ALA A 112 -12.44 16.69 8.85
CA ALA A 112 -13.15 15.58 8.21
C ALA A 112 -12.20 14.46 7.76
N LEU A 113 -11.04 14.82 7.18
CA LEU A 113 -10.03 13.84 6.78
C LEU A 113 -9.47 13.06 7.96
N THR A 114 -9.08 13.75 9.04
CA THR A 114 -8.53 13.11 10.25
C THR A 114 -9.57 12.29 11.02
N ALA A 115 -10.86 12.62 10.88
CA ALA A 115 -11.94 11.83 11.48
C ALA A 115 -12.28 10.57 10.66
N SER A 116 -11.88 10.49 9.39
CA SER A 116 -12.14 9.34 8.53
C SER A 116 -11.19 8.18 8.85
N ILE A 117 -11.75 7.07 9.32
CA ILE A 117 -11.02 5.83 9.57
C ILE A 117 -10.43 5.30 8.25
N THR A 118 -11.15 5.52 7.14
CA THR A 118 -10.71 5.07 5.81
C THR A 118 -9.49 5.84 5.30
N MET A 119 -9.36 7.13 5.65
CA MET A 119 -8.24 7.97 5.21
C MET A 119 -7.00 7.85 6.08
N PHE A 120 -7.13 7.37 7.31
CA PHE A 120 -6.05 7.33 8.30
C PHE A 120 -4.77 6.65 7.79
N ASP A 121 -4.91 5.54 7.05
CA ASP A 121 -3.76 4.81 6.49
C ASP A 121 -3.38 5.25 5.06
N ILE A 122 -4.02 6.29 4.53
CA ILE A 122 -3.82 6.76 3.15
C ILE A 122 -3.12 8.11 3.14
N VAL A 123 -3.66 9.11 3.85
CA VAL A 123 -3.15 10.48 3.86
C VAL A 123 -3.21 11.13 5.24
N ASP A 124 -2.13 11.83 5.58
CA ASP A 124 -2.10 12.80 6.67
C ASP A 124 -2.40 14.20 6.12
N ALA A 125 -3.20 14.98 6.85
CA ALA A 125 -3.64 16.30 6.41
C ALA A 125 -3.35 17.37 7.46
N THR A 126 -2.84 18.52 7.00
CA THR A 126 -2.68 19.73 7.82
C THR A 126 -3.18 20.93 7.03
N SER A 127 -3.57 22.02 7.71
CA SER A 127 -4.00 23.24 7.02
C SER A 127 -3.32 24.48 7.57
N LEU A 128 -3.06 25.43 6.68
CA LEU A 128 -2.57 26.77 7.00
C LEU A 128 -3.10 27.77 5.97
N ALA A 129 -3.76 28.84 6.44
CA ALA A 129 -4.20 29.96 5.62
C ALA A 129 -4.97 29.57 4.34
N GLY A 130 -5.87 28.59 4.42
CA GLY A 130 -6.68 28.12 3.28
C GLY A 130 -6.02 27.05 2.40
N VAL A 131 -4.77 26.68 2.67
CA VAL A 131 -4.07 25.58 2.01
C VAL A 131 -4.09 24.36 2.90
N VAL A 132 -4.55 23.23 2.37
CA VAL A 132 -4.51 21.92 3.02
C VAL A 132 -3.37 21.14 2.38
N THR A 133 -2.33 20.85 3.16
CA THR A 133 -1.21 20.00 2.76
C THR A 133 -1.55 18.56 3.09
N LEU A 134 -1.47 17.70 2.09
CA LEU A 134 -1.66 16.26 2.19
C LEU A 134 -0.30 15.58 2.07
N LEU A 135 -0.03 14.62 2.94
CA LEU A 135 1.12 13.73 2.89
C LEU A 135 0.64 12.30 2.77
N ALA A 136 1.24 11.51 1.89
CA ALA A 136 0.95 10.08 1.82
C ALA A 136 1.38 9.41 3.13
N ALA A 137 0.50 8.64 3.75
CA ALA A 137 0.79 7.99 5.05
C ALA A 137 2.03 7.10 4.97
N GLN A 138 2.14 6.31 3.89
CA GLN A 138 3.34 5.50 3.63
C GLN A 138 4.36 6.26 2.76
N PRO A 139 5.65 6.29 3.16
CA PRO A 139 6.71 6.81 2.31
C PRO A 139 6.95 5.89 1.11
N GLY A 140 7.44 6.47 0.01
CA GLY A 140 7.72 5.73 -1.21
C GLY A 140 7.08 6.33 -2.46
N ILE A 141 7.44 5.77 -3.61
CA ILE A 141 6.91 6.18 -4.91
C ILE A 141 5.42 5.84 -5.05
N VAL A 142 4.92 4.88 -4.26
CA VAL A 142 3.50 4.48 -4.26
C VAL A 142 2.57 5.65 -3.95
N GLY A 143 2.97 6.58 -3.08
CA GLY A 143 2.17 7.75 -2.71
C GLY A 143 1.94 8.73 -3.86
N VAL A 144 2.79 8.71 -4.89
CA VAL A 144 2.64 9.56 -6.10
C VAL A 144 1.40 9.17 -6.91
N ASN A 145 0.95 7.92 -6.78
CA ASN A 145 -0.22 7.41 -7.51
C ASN A 145 -1.55 7.68 -6.81
N ILE A 146 -1.55 8.37 -5.66
CA ILE A 146 -2.79 8.78 -4.99
C ILE A 146 -3.50 9.80 -5.89
N SER A 147 -4.71 9.46 -6.31
CA SER A 147 -5.54 10.37 -7.11
C SER A 147 -6.04 11.53 -6.25
N LEU A 148 -5.93 12.74 -6.78
CA LEU A 148 -6.47 13.95 -6.17
C LEU A 148 -7.17 14.79 -7.24
N THR A 149 -8.50 14.83 -7.18
CA THR A 149 -9.32 15.60 -8.13
C THR A 149 -10.39 16.41 -7.40
N LYS A 150 -11.06 17.31 -8.13
CA LYS A 150 -12.08 18.20 -7.60
C LYS A 150 -13.16 18.46 -8.64
N SER A 151 -14.35 18.83 -8.20
CA SER A 151 -15.42 19.38 -9.05
C SER A 151 -15.56 20.90 -8.94
N SER A 152 -15.14 21.49 -7.81
CA SER A 152 -15.34 22.90 -7.50
C SER A 152 -14.41 23.83 -8.27
N THR A 153 -14.88 25.05 -8.59
CA THR A 153 -14.02 26.16 -9.03
C THR A 153 -13.40 26.93 -7.87
N GLN A 154 -13.90 26.77 -6.65
CA GLN A 154 -13.46 27.44 -5.42
C GLN A 154 -12.29 26.74 -4.75
N ILE A 155 -11.93 25.56 -5.25
CA ILE A 155 -10.83 24.73 -4.77
C ILE A 155 -9.86 24.53 -5.94
N THR A 156 -8.57 24.43 -5.65
CA THR A 156 -7.54 24.01 -6.59
C THR A 156 -6.73 22.87 -5.95
N THR A 157 -6.19 21.99 -6.77
CA THR A 157 -5.43 20.82 -6.27
C THR A 157 -4.09 20.71 -6.99
N THR A 158 -3.09 20.18 -6.30
CA THR A 158 -1.82 19.76 -6.90
C THR A 158 -1.70 18.24 -6.81
N ILE A 159 -1.25 17.61 -7.89
CA ILE A 159 -0.99 16.16 -7.88
C ILE A 159 0.02 15.79 -6.79
N PHE A 160 -0.09 14.58 -6.25
CA PHE A 160 0.92 14.04 -5.34
C PHE A 160 2.26 13.91 -6.07
N SER A 161 3.33 14.37 -5.45
CA SER A 161 4.69 14.34 -6.01
C SER A 161 5.75 14.25 -4.90
N GLY A 162 7.02 14.03 -5.28
CA GLY A 162 8.14 14.01 -4.32
C GLY A 162 8.31 12.72 -3.50
N GLY A 163 7.44 11.72 -3.69
CA GLY A 163 7.60 10.40 -3.09
C GLY A 163 8.76 9.62 -3.72
N SER A 164 9.59 9.00 -2.90
CA SER A 164 10.74 8.20 -3.32
C SER A 164 10.91 7.00 -2.39
N ASP A 165 11.27 5.85 -2.96
CA ASP A 165 11.60 4.66 -2.16
C ASP A 165 12.97 4.77 -1.47
N GLY A 166 13.73 5.84 -1.76
CA GLY A 166 15.07 6.05 -1.25
C GLY A 166 16.08 5.04 -1.83
N ASP A 167 17.16 4.81 -1.10
CA ASP A 167 18.16 3.81 -1.45
C ASP A 167 17.65 2.42 -1.11
N GLN A 168 17.62 1.53 -2.10
CA GLN A 168 17.20 0.14 -1.93
C GLN A 168 18.41 -0.79 -1.97
N VAL A 169 18.59 -1.57 -0.91
CA VAL A 169 19.60 -2.63 -0.85
C VAL A 169 18.91 -3.98 -0.71
N ALA A 170 19.20 -4.90 -1.62
CA ALA A 170 18.81 -6.29 -1.48
C ALA A 170 19.71 -6.95 -0.42
N VAL A 171 19.13 -7.41 0.68
CA VAL A 171 19.88 -8.22 1.65
C VAL A 171 19.89 -9.65 1.17
N ASN A 172 21.08 -10.11 0.77
CA ASN A 172 21.34 -11.51 0.52
C ASN A 172 21.82 -12.12 1.84
N PHE A 173 20.99 -12.98 2.46
CA PHE A 173 21.36 -13.71 3.68
C PHE A 173 22.39 -14.82 3.44
N GLY A 174 22.90 -14.93 2.20
CA GLY A 174 23.92 -15.87 1.80
C GLY A 174 23.32 -17.22 1.43
N LYS A 175 23.81 -17.80 0.34
CA LYS A 175 23.80 -19.24 0.14
C LYS A 175 24.71 -19.85 1.21
N ALA A 176 24.26 -20.85 1.97
CA ALA A 176 25.16 -21.58 2.85
C ALA A 176 26.36 -22.08 2.04
N ALA A 177 27.58 -21.79 2.47
CA ALA A 177 28.77 -22.28 1.79
C ALA A 177 28.68 -23.82 1.71
N PRO A 178 28.87 -24.44 0.52
CA PRO A 178 28.90 -25.88 0.42
C PRO A 178 30.01 -26.38 1.35
N LYS A 179 29.65 -27.24 2.31
CA LYS A 179 30.61 -27.93 3.17
C LYS A 179 31.29 -29.05 2.42
#